data_AF-A0A255R907-F1
#
_entry.id   AF-A0A255R907-F1
#
_cell.length_a   1.000
_cell.length_b   1.000
_cell.length_c   1.000
_cell.angle_alpha   90.00
_cell.angle_beta   90.00
_cell.angle_gamma   90.00
#
_symmetry.space_group_name_H-M   'P 1'
#
loop_
_entity.id
_entity.type
_entity.pdbx_description
1 polymer ?
#
loop_
_entity_poly.entity_id
_entity_poly.type
_entity_poly.pdbx_seq_one_letter_code
_entity_poly.pdbx_strand_id
1 'polypeptide(L)'
;MSDSPQNPYIASGQNAGPISRRVPSSISQTAMTGVVITLALASSVVVLSGILSYLTLSDFPEDQPLFQFGGNDLLFLIVGAAATILTVPIAAIVPQVMKKQATEQLRSADVDLPRPLNADSELPVEAKHFLGAMQTSAIIGQALFEGPAMMNAVLMMIDHNFAHLIFVAIGLVGILAQTPTAGRLTAAIEDASMPR
;
A
#
# COMPACT_ATOMS: atom_id res chain seq x y z
N MET A 1 -51.45 -13.74 27.95
CA MET A 1 -50.69 -13.38 26.73
C MET A 1 -49.25 -13.23 27.17
N SER A 2 -48.45 -14.27 26.95
CA SER A 2 -47.05 -14.36 27.37
C SER A 2 -46.18 -14.03 26.17
N ASP A 3 -45.60 -12.83 26.15
CA ASP A 3 -44.56 -12.51 25.18
C ASP A 3 -43.40 -13.49 25.36
N SER A 4 -43.10 -14.25 24.31
CA SER A 4 -41.94 -15.13 24.32
C SER A 4 -40.69 -14.27 24.51
N PRO A 5 -39.75 -14.67 25.39
CA PRO A 5 -38.53 -13.93 25.62
C PRO A 5 -37.73 -13.84 24.32
N GLN A 6 -37.78 -12.67 23.68
CA GLN A 6 -36.96 -12.36 22.52
C GLN A 6 -35.52 -12.19 23.00
N ASN A 7 -34.66 -13.04 22.48
CA ASN A 7 -33.24 -13.00 22.75
C ASN A 7 -32.68 -11.62 22.31
N PRO A 8 -32.12 -10.80 23.22
CA PRO A 8 -31.67 -9.44 22.90
C PRO A 8 -30.51 -9.42 21.91
N TYR A 9 -29.79 -10.53 21.73
CA TYR A 9 -28.76 -10.67 20.68
C TYR A 9 -29.33 -10.84 19.27
N ILE A 10 -30.63 -11.13 19.15
CA ILE A 10 -31.35 -11.17 17.87
C ILE A 10 -31.98 -9.80 17.59
N ALA A 11 -32.48 -9.11 18.62
CA ALA A 11 -33.04 -7.75 18.49
C ALA A 11 -31.97 -6.68 18.22
N SER A 12 -30.73 -6.87 18.71
CA SER A 12 -29.59 -6.01 18.37
C SER A 12 -28.98 -6.28 16.98
N GLY A 13 -29.44 -7.33 16.29
CA GLY A 13 -29.05 -7.65 14.91
C GLY A 13 -29.76 -6.82 13.83
N GLN A 14 -30.74 -5.98 14.18
CA GLN A 14 -31.42 -5.09 13.22
C GLN A 14 -30.90 -3.64 13.20
N ASN A 15 -30.05 -3.25 14.16
CA ASN A 15 -29.37 -1.95 14.15
C ASN A 15 -27.84 -2.04 14.23
N ALA A 16 -27.28 -3.25 14.38
CA ALA A 16 -25.95 -3.51 13.84
C ALA A 16 -26.10 -3.57 12.32
N GLY A 17 -26.12 -2.39 11.70
CA GLY A 17 -25.90 -2.27 10.27
C GLY A 17 -24.71 -3.16 9.90
N PRO A 18 -24.67 -3.71 8.67
CA PRO A 18 -23.54 -4.51 8.29
C PRO A 18 -22.29 -3.72 8.69
N ILE A 19 -21.20 -4.41 9.03
CA ILE A 19 -19.89 -3.84 8.69
C ILE A 19 -19.91 -3.79 7.15
N SER A 20 -20.69 -2.85 6.61
CA SER A 20 -20.63 -2.34 5.29
C SER A 20 -19.27 -1.72 5.34
N ARG A 21 -18.26 -2.52 5.01
CA ARG A 21 -17.02 -2.07 4.41
C ARG A 21 -17.50 -0.95 3.49
N ARG A 22 -17.40 0.30 3.95
CA ARG A 22 -18.05 1.44 3.30
C ARG A 22 -17.45 1.46 1.92
N VAL A 23 -18.18 0.91 0.96
CA VAL A 23 -17.69 0.85 -0.41
C VAL A 23 -17.63 2.31 -0.80
N PRO A 24 -16.43 2.86 -1.06
CA PRO A 24 -16.27 4.30 -1.22
C PRO A 24 -17.30 4.81 -2.22
N SER A 25 -18.04 5.85 -1.84
CA SER A 25 -19.17 6.33 -2.64
C SER A 25 -18.70 7.05 -3.90
N SER A 26 -17.47 7.57 -3.88
CA SER A 26 -16.86 8.35 -4.95
C SER A 26 -15.36 8.04 -5.14
N ILE A 27 -14.84 8.39 -6.32
CA ILE A 27 -13.42 8.25 -6.68
C ILE A 27 -12.55 9.16 -5.82
N SER A 28 -13.03 10.38 -5.55
CA SER A 28 -12.36 11.37 -4.71
C SER A 28 -12.12 10.83 -3.30
N GLN A 29 -13.11 10.17 -2.70
CA GLN A 29 -12.98 9.56 -1.38
C GLN A 29 -11.99 8.39 -1.38
N THR A 30 -12.02 7.52 -2.39
CA THR A 30 -11.04 6.42 -2.53
C THR A 30 -9.62 6.97 -2.68
N ALA A 31 -9.43 7.99 -3.52
CA ALA A 31 -8.14 8.62 -3.74
C ALA A 31 -7.60 9.23 -2.44
N MET A 32 -8.41 10.03 -1.75
CA MET A 32 -8.03 10.64 -0.48
C MET A 32 -7.63 9.59 0.56
N THR A 33 -8.43 8.53 0.69
CA THR A 33 -8.12 7.42 1.62
C THR A 33 -6.79 6.76 1.27
N GLY A 34 -6.54 6.49 -0.02
CA GLY A 34 -5.30 5.90 -0.46
C GLY A 34 -4.08 6.83 -0.30
N VAL A 35 -4.23 8.14 -0.47
CA VAL A 35 -3.18 9.13 -0.17
C VAL A 35 -2.85 9.11 1.33
N VAL A 36 -3.85 9.12 2.21
CA VAL A 36 -3.63 9.05 3.67
C VAL A 36 -2.89 7.78 4.06
N ILE A 37 -3.27 6.62 3.50
CA ILE A 37 -2.57 5.35 3.75
C ILE A 37 -1.12 5.44 3.24
N THR A 38 -0.91 5.96 2.03
CA THR A 38 0.44 6.11 1.46
C THR A 38 1.33 6.99 2.35
N LEU A 39 0.80 8.12 2.83
CA LEU A 39 1.52 9.02 3.72
C LEU A 39 1.81 8.37 5.07
N ALA A 40 0.88 7.60 5.63
CA ALA A 40 1.10 6.86 6.86
C ALA A 40 2.27 5.86 6.71
N LEU A 41 2.26 5.05 5.64
CA LEU A 41 3.33 4.08 5.34
C LEU A 41 4.67 4.76 5.01
N ALA A 42 4.67 5.85 4.25
CA ALA A 42 5.89 6.59 3.97
C ALA A 42 6.46 7.23 5.24
N SER A 43 5.60 7.79 6.09
CA SER A 43 6.00 8.41 7.35
C SER A 43 6.54 7.40 8.35
N SER A 44 5.99 6.17 8.42
CA SER A 44 6.51 5.11 9.29
C SER A 44 7.94 4.75 8.89
N VAL A 45 8.20 4.57 7.60
CA VAL A 45 9.55 4.28 7.08
C VAL A 45 10.51 5.41 7.44
N VAL A 46 10.14 6.67 7.21
CA VAL A 46 10.99 7.83 7.49
C VAL A 46 11.29 7.96 8.99
N VAL A 47 10.26 7.89 9.85
CA VAL A 47 10.42 8.06 11.30
C VAL A 47 11.24 6.92 11.88
N LEU A 48 10.92 5.66 11.53
CA LEU A 48 11.67 4.51 12.06
C LEU A 48 13.12 4.54 11.58
N SER A 49 13.35 4.81 10.29
CA SER A 49 14.72 4.91 9.76
C SER A 49 15.48 6.06 10.40
N GLY A 50 14.83 7.19 10.69
CA GLY A 50 15.43 8.32 11.39
C GLY A 50 15.84 7.98 12.83
N ILE A 51 14.97 7.30 13.58
CA ILE A 51 15.28 6.82 14.93
C ILE A 51 16.45 5.83 14.90
N LEU A 52 16.39 4.83 14.02
CA LEU A 52 17.45 3.82 13.91
C LEU A 52 18.77 4.46 13.46
N SER A 53 18.74 5.40 12.53
CA SER A 53 19.93 6.15 12.09
C SER A 53 20.55 6.92 13.26
N TYR A 54 19.72 7.57 14.08
CA TYR A 54 20.18 8.30 15.26
C TYR A 54 20.83 7.37 16.29
N LEU A 55 20.23 6.21 16.56
CA LEU A 55 20.80 5.22 17.47
C LEU A 55 22.13 4.68 16.93
N THR A 56 22.20 4.36 15.63
CA THR A 56 23.43 3.94 14.97
C THR A 56 24.53 4.99 15.06
N LEU A 57 24.21 6.29 14.91
CA LEU A 57 25.18 7.38 15.06
C LEU A 57 25.64 7.55 16.52
N SER A 58 24.75 7.28 17.49
CA SER A 58 25.05 7.44 18.92
C SER A 58 26.04 6.40 19.43
N ASP A 59 25.98 5.19 18.91
CA ASP A 59 26.86 4.07 19.26
C ASP A 59 27.99 3.86 18.23
N PHE A 60 28.21 4.81 17.32
CA PHE A 60 29.13 4.66 16.19
C PHE A 60 30.60 4.71 16.63
N PRO A 61 31.44 3.70 16.30
CA PRO A 61 32.87 3.74 16.60
C PRO A 61 33.60 4.84 15.83
N GLU A 62 34.38 5.69 16.51
CA GLU A 62 35.06 6.86 15.90
C GLU A 62 36.05 6.49 14.78
N ASP A 63 36.59 5.27 14.79
CA ASP A 63 37.63 4.82 13.85
C ASP A 63 37.08 4.15 12.58
N GLN A 64 35.76 4.01 12.45
CA GLN A 64 35.13 3.29 11.33
C GLN A 64 34.56 4.25 10.27
N PRO A 65 34.61 3.90 8.98
CA PRO A 65 33.92 4.67 7.95
C PRO A 65 32.40 4.44 8.03
N LEU A 66 31.59 5.48 7.76
CA LEU A 66 30.12 5.39 7.73
C LEU A 66 29.59 4.36 6.70
N PHE A 67 30.36 4.14 5.63
CA PHE A 67 30.04 3.16 4.59
C PHE A 67 31.10 2.07 4.60
N GLN A 68 30.69 0.85 4.94
CA GLN A 68 31.58 -0.30 5.07
C GLN A 68 31.30 -1.31 3.95
N PHE A 69 32.36 -1.77 3.28
CA PHE A 69 32.26 -2.72 2.15
C PHE A 69 33.17 -3.94 2.32
N GLY A 70 33.60 -4.23 3.55
CA GLY A 70 34.51 -5.33 3.87
C GLY A 70 33.91 -6.29 4.90
N GLY A 71 34.48 -7.50 4.99
CA GLY A 71 34.23 -8.43 6.09
C GLY A 71 32.77 -8.88 6.24
N ASN A 72 32.32 -8.98 7.50
CA ASN A 72 30.97 -9.42 7.84
C ASN A 72 29.89 -8.37 7.52
N ASP A 73 30.25 -7.08 7.45
CA ASP A 73 29.30 -5.99 7.16
C ASP A 73 28.80 -6.09 5.71
N LEU A 74 29.67 -6.57 4.81
CA LEU A 74 29.28 -6.88 3.43
C LEU A 74 28.21 -7.98 3.38
N LEU A 75 28.21 -8.94 4.31
CA LEU A 75 27.21 -10.02 4.33
C LEU A 75 25.83 -9.47 4.65
N PHE A 76 25.69 -8.62 5.67
CA PHE A 76 24.42 -7.99 6.01
C PHE A 76 23.92 -7.08 4.89
N LEU A 77 24.83 -6.32 4.26
CA LEU A 77 24.50 -5.51 3.10
C LEU A 77 23.98 -6.35 1.92
N ILE A 78 24.62 -7.49 1.63
CA ILE A 78 24.17 -8.43 0.58
C ILE A 78 22.79 -9.00 0.92
N VAL A 79 22.52 -9.36 2.18
CA VAL A 79 21.21 -9.85 2.60
C VAL A 79 20.13 -8.77 2.42
N GLY A 80 20.42 -7.53 2.83
CA GLY A 80 19.55 -6.38 2.64
C GLY A 80 19.27 -6.06 1.17
N ALA A 81 20.31 -6.13 0.34
CA ALA A 81 20.23 -5.96 -1.11
C ALA A 81 19.41 -7.07 -1.75
N ALA A 82 19.68 -8.34 -1.41
CA ALA A 82 18.98 -9.49 -1.95
C ALA A 82 17.48 -9.44 -1.63
N ALA A 83 17.11 -9.13 -0.39
CA ALA A 83 15.70 -8.96 -0.04
C ALA A 83 15.03 -7.86 -0.87
N THR A 84 15.70 -6.72 -1.07
CA THR A 84 15.17 -5.62 -1.89
C THR A 84 15.02 -6.04 -3.36
N ILE A 85 16.06 -6.64 -3.94
CA ILE A 85 16.09 -7.09 -5.34
C ILE A 85 15.03 -8.16 -5.61
N LEU A 86 14.79 -9.06 -4.67
CA LEU A 86 13.78 -10.12 -4.82
C LEU A 86 12.34 -9.60 -4.67
N THR A 87 12.14 -8.61 -3.82
CA THR A 87 10.79 -8.08 -3.52
C THR A 87 10.32 -7.01 -4.47
N VAL A 88 11.20 -6.14 -4.98
CA VAL A 88 10.83 -5.07 -5.93
C VAL A 88 10.07 -5.59 -7.16
N PRO A 89 10.52 -6.67 -7.85
CA PRO A 89 9.76 -7.23 -8.97
C PRO A 89 8.38 -7.74 -8.55
N ILE A 90 8.28 -8.38 -7.38
CA ILE A 90 7.01 -8.88 -6.85
C ILE A 90 6.07 -7.70 -6.55
N ALA A 91 6.59 -6.64 -5.94
CA ALA A 91 5.86 -5.42 -5.63
C ALA A 91 5.36 -4.69 -6.89
N ALA A 92 6.03 -4.86 -8.03
CA ALA A 92 5.56 -4.34 -9.31
C ALA A 92 4.53 -5.28 -9.98
N ILE A 93 4.76 -6.59 -9.95
CA ILE A 93 3.94 -7.58 -10.67
C ILE A 93 2.61 -7.84 -9.97
N VAL A 94 2.61 -8.07 -8.65
CA VAL A 94 1.40 -8.46 -7.92
C VAL A 94 0.29 -7.42 -8.06
N PRO A 95 0.52 -6.12 -7.83
CA PRO A 95 -0.51 -5.11 -8.04
C PRO A 95 -0.98 -5.05 -9.50
N GLN A 96 -0.09 -5.21 -10.47
CA GLN A 96 -0.47 -5.19 -11.89
C GLN A 96 -1.40 -6.36 -12.24
N VAL A 97 -1.13 -7.57 -11.73
CA VAL A 97 -2.00 -8.74 -11.95
C VAL A 97 -3.37 -8.51 -11.34
N MET A 98 -3.43 -8.00 -10.10
CA MET A 98 -4.70 -7.69 -9.43
C MET A 98 -5.51 -6.62 -10.20
N LYS A 99 -4.83 -5.58 -10.70
CA LYS A 99 -5.46 -4.53 -11.52
C LYS A 99 -6.02 -5.09 -12.82
N LYS A 100 -5.27 -5.97 -13.50
CA LYS A 100 -5.74 -6.65 -14.73
C LYS A 100 -6.99 -7.48 -14.46
N GLN A 101 -7.00 -8.29 -13.40
CA GLN A 101 -8.17 -9.08 -13.02
C GLN A 101 -9.39 -8.21 -12.71
N ALA A 102 -9.20 -7.11 -11.98
CA ALA A 102 -10.27 -6.16 -11.70
C ALA A 102 -10.80 -5.49 -12.98
N THR A 103 -9.91 -5.17 -13.91
CA THR A 103 -10.26 -4.57 -15.22
C THR A 103 -11.10 -5.53 -16.05
N GLU A 104 -10.71 -6.80 -16.11
CA GLU A 104 -11.46 -7.84 -16.83
C GLU A 104 -12.85 -8.06 -16.22
N GLN A 105 -12.96 -8.04 -14.89
CA GLN A 105 -14.25 -8.14 -14.19
C GLN A 105 -15.17 -6.96 -14.52
N LEU A 106 -14.66 -5.72 -14.45
CA LEU A 106 -15.46 -4.54 -14.78
C LEU A 106 -15.89 -4.53 -16.26
N ARG A 107 -14.99 -4.91 -17.17
CA ARG A 107 -15.30 -5.03 -18.60
C ARG A 107 -16.39 -6.07 -18.86
N SER A 108 -16.35 -7.21 -18.16
CA SER A 108 -17.34 -8.27 -18.34
C SER A 108 -18.75 -7.90 -17.84
N ALA A 109 -18.85 -6.89 -16.98
CA ALA A 109 -20.12 -6.43 -16.43
C ALA A 109 -20.87 -5.43 -17.34
N ASP A 110 -20.26 -4.98 -18.44
CA ASP A 110 -20.85 -4.07 -19.45
C ASP A 110 -21.60 -2.87 -18.86
N VAL A 111 -20.93 -2.18 -17.93
CA VAL A 111 -21.51 -1.10 -17.14
C VAL A 111 -21.47 0.21 -17.91
N ASP A 112 -22.64 0.81 -18.13
CA ASP A 112 -22.73 2.14 -18.73
C ASP A 112 -22.34 3.22 -17.71
N LEU A 113 -21.23 3.91 -17.97
CA LEU A 113 -20.66 4.91 -17.08
C LEU A 113 -20.84 6.31 -17.68
N PRO A 114 -21.23 7.32 -16.88
CA PRO A 114 -21.38 8.69 -17.37
C PRO A 114 -20.03 9.21 -17.90
N ARG A 115 -20.04 9.77 -19.11
CA ARG A 115 -18.85 10.39 -19.74
C ARG A 115 -19.09 11.89 -19.93
N PRO A 116 -18.22 12.78 -19.42
CA PRO A 116 -17.00 12.50 -18.65
C PRO A 116 -17.28 12.02 -17.22
N LEU A 117 -16.39 11.20 -16.69
CA LEU A 117 -16.51 10.64 -15.34
C LEU A 117 -16.07 11.70 -14.31
N ASN A 118 -16.98 12.16 -13.46
CA ASN A 118 -16.65 13.11 -12.40
C ASN A 118 -16.17 12.37 -11.15
N ALA A 119 -15.10 12.87 -10.50
CA ALA A 119 -14.53 12.21 -9.32
C ALA A 119 -15.51 12.09 -8.13
N ASP A 120 -16.52 12.96 -8.10
CA ASP A 120 -17.55 13.03 -7.05
C ASP A 120 -18.88 12.38 -7.46
N SER A 121 -19.03 11.89 -8.69
CA SER A 121 -20.27 11.23 -9.11
C SER A 121 -20.45 9.88 -8.41
N GLU A 122 -21.70 9.54 -8.08
CA GLU A 122 -22.02 8.21 -7.56
C GLU A 122 -21.72 7.14 -8.61
N LEU A 123 -20.90 6.18 -8.22
CA LEU A 123 -20.55 5.06 -9.08
C LEU A 123 -21.53 3.88 -8.93
N PRO A 124 -21.77 3.13 -10.02
CA PRO A 124 -22.44 1.84 -9.95
C PRO A 124 -21.63 0.86 -9.10
N VAL A 125 -22.29 -0.19 -8.61
CA VAL A 125 -21.74 -1.12 -7.61
C VAL A 125 -20.47 -1.81 -8.14
N GLU A 126 -20.46 -2.17 -9.40
CA GLU A 126 -19.37 -2.83 -10.11
C GLU A 126 -18.12 -1.92 -10.18
N ALA A 127 -18.31 -0.64 -10.49
CA ALA A 127 -17.22 0.34 -10.52
C ALA A 127 -16.67 0.62 -9.10
N LYS A 128 -17.53 0.57 -8.07
CA LYS A 128 -17.10 0.66 -6.67
C LYS A 128 -16.27 -0.56 -6.24
N HIS A 129 -16.63 -1.77 -6.69
CA HIS A 129 -15.82 -2.98 -6.47
C HIS A 129 -14.46 -2.88 -7.17
N PHE A 130 -14.43 -2.38 -8.41
CA PHE A 130 -13.19 -2.10 -9.13
C PHE A 130 -12.29 -1.13 -8.36
N LEU A 131 -12.83 -0.02 -7.86
CA LEU A 131 -12.07 0.92 -7.01
C LEU A 131 -11.51 0.26 -5.76
N GLY A 132 -12.30 -0.59 -5.08
CA GLY A 132 -11.84 -1.36 -3.93
C GLY A 132 -10.67 -2.29 -4.28
N ALA A 133 -10.72 -2.96 -5.42
CA ALA A 133 -9.64 -3.81 -5.92
C ALA A 133 -8.38 -2.99 -6.27
N MET A 134 -8.55 -1.83 -6.92
CA MET A 134 -7.46 -0.90 -7.24
C MET A 134 -6.77 -0.40 -5.95
N GLN A 135 -7.54 0.02 -4.95
CA GLN A 135 -7.01 0.46 -3.67
C GLN A 135 -6.27 -0.68 -2.94
N THR A 136 -6.87 -1.87 -2.89
CA THR A 136 -6.25 -3.05 -2.27
C THR A 136 -4.94 -3.41 -2.95
N SER A 137 -4.90 -3.39 -4.29
CA SER A 137 -3.69 -3.67 -5.06
C SER A 137 -2.56 -2.68 -4.75
N ALA A 138 -2.88 -1.39 -4.57
CA ALA A 138 -1.91 -0.36 -4.21
C ALA A 138 -1.37 -0.59 -2.79
N ILE A 139 -2.24 -0.89 -1.82
CA ILE A 139 -1.83 -1.16 -0.43
C ILE A 139 -0.89 -2.37 -0.36
N ILE A 140 -1.23 -3.46 -1.05
CA ILE A 140 -0.39 -4.67 -1.11
C ILE A 140 0.96 -4.33 -1.73
N GLY A 141 0.97 -3.60 -2.85
CA GLY A 141 2.20 -3.19 -3.49
C GLY A 141 3.06 -2.27 -2.63
N GLN A 142 2.46 -1.37 -1.86
CA GLN A 142 3.18 -0.49 -0.91
C GLN A 142 3.78 -1.29 0.25
N ALA A 143 3.03 -2.23 0.83
CA ALA A 143 3.53 -3.10 1.89
C ALA A 143 4.72 -3.95 1.44
N LEU A 144 4.73 -4.40 0.18
CA LEU A 144 5.86 -5.14 -0.40
C LEU A 144 7.14 -4.30 -0.54
N PHE A 145 7.05 -2.97 -0.67
CA PHE A 145 8.21 -2.07 -0.62
C PHE A 145 8.58 -1.66 0.81
N GLU A 146 7.60 -1.53 1.71
CA GLU A 146 7.84 -1.20 3.11
C GLU A 146 8.67 -2.27 3.83
N GLY A 147 8.32 -3.55 3.67
CA GLY A 147 9.01 -4.66 4.36
C GLY A 147 10.54 -4.65 4.18
N PRO A 148 11.07 -4.66 2.94
CA PRO A 148 12.50 -4.55 2.68
C PRO A 148 13.13 -3.24 3.18
N ALA A 149 12.41 -2.12 3.11
CA ALA A 149 12.89 -0.85 3.64
C ALA A 149 13.09 -0.94 5.16
N MET A 150 12.09 -1.42 5.89
CA MET A 150 12.18 -1.61 7.35
C MET A 150 13.28 -2.61 7.71
N MET A 151 13.40 -3.70 6.97
CA MET A 151 14.46 -4.69 7.19
C MET A 151 15.85 -4.06 7.02
N ASN A 152 16.06 -3.26 5.97
CA ASN A 152 17.34 -2.57 5.77
C ASN A 152 17.62 -1.51 6.84
N ALA A 153 16.60 -0.79 7.31
CA ALA A 153 16.76 0.15 8.43
C ALA A 153 17.20 -0.57 9.72
N VAL A 154 16.70 -1.79 9.97
CA VAL A 154 17.14 -2.62 11.10
C VAL A 154 18.55 -3.16 10.90
N LEU A 155 18.88 -3.65 9.70
CA LEU A 155 20.21 -4.17 9.39
C LEU A 155 21.29 -3.10 9.58
N MET A 156 21.03 -1.87 9.13
CA MET A 156 21.88 -0.69 9.38
C MET A 156 22.24 -0.52 10.86
N MET A 157 21.29 -0.76 11.77
CA MET A 157 21.53 -0.64 13.21
C MET A 157 22.39 -1.79 13.73
N ILE A 158 22.28 -2.98 13.14
CA ILE A 158 23.02 -4.17 13.56
C ILE A 158 24.49 -4.09 13.12
N ASP A 159 24.75 -3.71 11.87
CA ASP A 159 26.09 -3.70 11.28
C ASP A 159 26.74 -2.30 11.21
N HIS A 160 26.05 -1.28 11.71
CA HIS A 160 26.47 0.12 11.68
C HIS A 160 26.82 0.62 10.26
N ASN A 161 26.15 0.11 9.22
CA ASN A 161 26.45 0.46 7.84
C ASN A 161 25.36 1.31 7.20
N PHE A 162 25.64 2.60 6.97
CA PHE A 162 24.70 3.54 6.37
C PHE A 162 24.38 3.25 4.90
N ALA A 163 25.11 2.34 4.24
CA ALA A 163 24.80 1.88 2.89
C ALA A 163 23.38 1.30 2.77
N HIS A 164 22.84 0.73 3.85
CA HIS A 164 21.47 0.23 3.91
C HIS A 164 20.40 1.29 3.60
N LEU A 165 20.68 2.58 3.86
CA LEU A 165 19.74 3.67 3.57
C LEU A 165 19.42 3.81 2.08
N ILE A 166 20.29 3.32 1.18
CA ILE A 166 20.01 3.28 -0.26
C ILE A 166 18.78 2.42 -0.53
N PHE A 167 18.70 1.25 0.11
CA PHE A 167 17.56 0.34 -0.05
C PHE A 167 16.29 0.85 0.64
N VAL A 168 16.44 1.52 1.79
CA VAL A 168 15.35 2.25 2.44
C VAL A 168 14.76 3.31 1.49
N ALA A 169 15.62 4.10 0.84
CA ALA A 169 15.21 5.12 -0.10
C ALA A 169 14.51 4.53 -1.33
N ILE A 170 14.99 3.40 -1.87
CA ILE A 170 14.32 2.67 -2.95
C ILE A 170 12.91 2.24 -2.53
N GLY A 171 12.75 1.68 -1.33
CA GLY A 171 11.45 1.29 -0.79
C GLY A 171 10.51 2.49 -0.64
N LEU A 172 11.02 3.61 -0.12
CA LEU A 172 10.24 4.85 0.03
C LEU A 172 9.76 5.39 -1.33
N VAL A 173 10.63 5.42 -2.34
CA VAL A 173 10.26 5.81 -3.71
C VAL A 173 9.22 4.84 -4.28
N GLY A 174 9.35 3.54 -4.04
CA GLY A 174 8.38 2.52 -4.45
C GLY A 174 7.00 2.68 -3.83
N ILE A 175 6.92 3.07 -2.54
CA ILE A 175 5.67 3.38 -1.85
C ILE A 175 5.00 4.62 -2.48
N LEU A 176 5.76 5.69 -2.69
CA LEU A 176 5.27 6.96 -3.26
C LEU A 176 4.85 6.83 -4.74
N ALA A 177 5.58 6.02 -5.53
CA ALA A 177 5.22 5.78 -6.94
C ALA A 177 3.84 5.11 -7.10
N GLN A 178 3.36 4.44 -6.06
CA GLN A 178 2.09 3.73 -6.02
C GLN A 178 0.92 4.53 -5.46
N THR A 179 1.12 5.80 -5.12
CA THR A 179 0.03 6.65 -4.60
C THR A 179 -1.17 6.65 -5.57
N PRO A 180 -2.37 6.24 -5.10
CA PRO A 180 -3.57 6.33 -5.89
C PRO A 180 -4.06 7.77 -5.90
N THR A 181 -4.09 8.40 -7.07
CA THR A 181 -4.62 9.75 -7.25
C THR A 181 -5.97 9.68 -7.97
N ALA A 182 -6.82 10.68 -7.78
CA ALA A 182 -8.13 10.73 -8.42
C ALA A 182 -8.01 10.63 -9.96
N GLY A 183 -7.03 11.31 -10.55
CA GLY A 183 -6.75 11.21 -12.00
C GLY A 183 -6.35 9.80 -12.44
N ARG A 184 -5.48 9.10 -11.69
CA ARG A 184 -5.09 7.71 -12.01
C ARG A 184 -6.26 6.73 -11.89
N LEU A 185 -7.11 6.91 -10.88
CA LEU A 185 -8.30 6.06 -10.67
C LEU A 185 -9.37 6.32 -11.74
N THR A 186 -9.62 7.57 -12.09
CA THR A 186 -10.55 7.96 -13.16
C THR A 186 -10.12 7.38 -14.50
N ALA A 187 -8.85 7.58 -14.88
CA ALA A 187 -8.30 7.03 -16.12
C ALA A 187 -8.37 5.49 -16.16
N ALA A 188 -8.16 4.82 -15.02
CA ALA A 188 -8.26 3.36 -14.95
C ALA A 188 -9.69 2.84 -15.13
N ILE A 189 -10.70 3.56 -14.59
CA ILE A 189 -12.12 3.23 -14.81
C ILE A 189 -12.50 3.44 -16.27
N GLU A 190 -12.08 4.58 -16.85
CA GLU A 190 -12.38 4.90 -18.25
C GLU A 190 -11.80 3.86 -19.20
N ASP A 191 -10.52 3.49 -19.04
CA ASP A 191 -9.85 2.44 -19.83
C ASP A 191 -10.53 1.07 -19.69
N ALA A 192 -10.96 0.71 -18.47
CA ALA A 192 -11.67 -0.53 -18.21
C ALA A 192 -13.06 -0.58 -18.87
N SER A 193 -13.71 0.57 -19.04
CA SER A 193 -15.06 0.71 -19.60
C SER A 193 -15.13 0.75 -21.13
N MET A 194 -13.98 0.79 -21.82
CA MET A 194 -13.98 0.81 -23.29
C MET A 194 -14.09 -0.62 -23.86
N PRO A 195 -15.06 -0.88 -24.76
CA PRO A 195 -15.10 -2.12 -25.53
C PRO A 195 -13.87 -2.19 -26.46
N ARG A 196 -13.31 -3.38 -26.63
CA ARG A 196 -12.20 -3.64 -27.57
C ARG A 196 -12.70 -3.95 -28.96
#